data_AF-A0A956WYB7-F1
#
_entry.id   AF-A0A956WYB7-F1
#
_cell.length_a   1.000
_cell.length_b   1.000
_cell.length_c   1.000
_cell.angle_alpha   90.00
_cell.angle_beta   90.00
_cell.angle_gamma   90.00
#
_symmetry.space_group_name_H-M   'P 1'
#
loop_
_entity.id
_entity.type
_entity.pdbx_description
1 polymer ?
#
loop_
_entity_poly.entity_id
_entity_poly.type
_entity_poly.pdbx_seq_one_letter_code
_entity_poly.pdbx_strand_id
1 'polypeptide(L)'
;MADQPAPRQLNVELPNDLTATYANFAIISHSPHELVIDFAQMLPGMPKAKVQARVLLTPANAKMLLQALGQNIAKYERRFGKIGAQQGSGFDPKSGILGGMQWTVGGDESGDETEPDATAPDKETS
;
A
#
# COMPACT_ATOMS: atom_id res chain seq x y z
N MET A 1 43.69 -25.25 21.16
CA MET A 1 42.92 -24.10 20.64
C MET A 1 42.18 -24.58 19.40
N ALA A 2 40.85 -24.62 19.43
CA ALA A 2 40.04 -24.99 18.26
C ALA A 2 39.92 -23.78 17.35
N ASP A 3 40.33 -23.96 16.09
CA ASP A 3 40.26 -22.97 15.02
C ASP A 3 38.77 -22.69 14.73
N GLN A 4 38.29 -21.49 15.10
CA GLN A 4 36.92 -21.08 14.78
C GLN A 4 36.87 -20.76 13.28
N PRO A 5 35.96 -21.38 12.50
CA PRO A 5 35.86 -21.07 11.08
C PRO A 5 35.45 -19.60 10.92
N ALA A 6 36.31 -18.82 10.28
CA ALA A 6 36.04 -17.41 9.98
C ALA A 6 34.70 -17.27 9.23
N PRO A 7 33.88 -16.25 9.55
CA PRO A 7 32.61 -16.04 8.89
C PRO A 7 32.82 -15.85 7.39
N ARG A 8 32.32 -16.79 6.57
CA ARG A 8 32.35 -16.69 5.11
C ARG A 8 31.50 -15.49 4.69
N GLN A 9 32.15 -14.45 4.16
CA GLN A 9 31.46 -13.35 3.52
C GLN A 9 30.96 -13.81 2.15
N LEU A 10 29.65 -13.83 1.97
CA LEU A 10 29.03 -14.12 0.69
C LEU A 10 29.07 -12.85 -0.16
N ASN A 11 29.89 -12.83 -1.20
CA ASN A 11 29.82 -11.78 -2.21
C ASN A 11 28.62 -12.08 -3.12
N VAL A 12 27.64 -11.18 -3.15
CA VAL A 12 26.45 -11.31 -3.99
C VAL A 12 26.58 -10.31 -5.12
N GLU A 13 26.70 -10.81 -6.35
CA GLU A 13 26.70 -9.99 -7.55
C GLU A 13 25.26 -9.77 -8.02
N LEU A 14 24.90 -8.52 -8.29
CA LEU A 14 23.64 -8.17 -8.93
C LEU A 14 23.91 -7.90 -10.42
N PRO A 15 23.32 -8.69 -11.33
CA PRO A 15 23.44 -8.42 -12.76
C PRO A 15 22.92 -7.03 -13.11
N ASN A 16 23.61 -6.32 -14.00
CA ASN A 16 23.25 -4.95 -14.39
C ASN A 16 21.92 -4.87 -15.17
N ASP A 17 21.52 -5.97 -15.80
CA ASP A 17 20.28 -6.11 -16.58
C ASP A 17 19.12 -6.68 -15.76
N LEU A 18 19.32 -6.93 -14.46
CA LEU A 18 18.27 -7.42 -13.57
C LEU A 18 17.22 -6.34 -13.34
N THR A 19 16.02 -6.57 -13.87
CA THR A 19 14.88 -5.67 -13.70
C THR A 19 14.08 -6.02 -12.45
N ALA A 20 13.71 -5.00 -11.67
CA ALA A 20 12.82 -5.19 -10.54
C ALA A 20 11.39 -5.45 -11.03
N THR A 21 10.75 -6.45 -10.43
CA THR A 21 9.38 -6.83 -10.75
C THR A 21 8.45 -6.42 -9.62
N TYR A 22 7.43 -5.62 -9.94
CA TYR A 22 6.35 -5.31 -9.00
C TYR A 22 5.41 -6.52 -8.84
N ALA A 23 4.86 -6.73 -7.66
CA ALA A 23 3.80 -7.69 -7.39
C ALA A 23 2.92 -7.19 -6.23
N ASN A 24 1.61 -7.37 -6.33
CA ASN A 24 0.66 -6.99 -5.28
C ASN A 24 0.09 -8.18 -4.51
N PHE A 25 0.38 -9.41 -4.95
CA PHE A 25 0.13 -10.62 -4.18
C PHE A 25 1.06 -11.76 -4.63
N ALA A 26 1.08 -12.84 -3.84
CA ALA A 26 1.79 -14.06 -4.17
C ALA A 26 0.90 -15.29 -3.96
N ILE A 27 1.08 -16.31 -4.79
CA ILE A 27 0.47 -17.63 -4.63
C ILE A 27 1.58 -18.59 -4.20
N ILE A 28 1.33 -19.36 -3.14
CA ILE A 28 2.30 -20.32 -2.63
C ILE A 28 1.71 -21.72 -2.73
N SER A 29 2.39 -22.59 -3.44
CA SER A 29 2.08 -24.02 -3.50
C SER A 29 3.30 -24.85 -3.07
N HIS A 30 3.09 -26.10 -2.67
CA HIS A 30 4.18 -26.91 -2.15
C HIS A 30 3.98 -28.41 -2.39
N SER A 31 5.10 -29.12 -2.36
CA SER A 31 5.23 -30.57 -2.23
C SER A 31 6.18 -30.87 -1.06
N PRO A 32 6.42 -32.14 -0.70
CA PRO A 32 7.44 -32.48 0.29
C PRO A 32 8.87 -32.03 -0.08
N HIS A 33 9.14 -31.78 -1.37
CA HIS A 33 10.48 -31.48 -1.87
C HIS A 33 10.67 -30.02 -2.27
N GLU A 34 9.60 -29.32 -2.63
CA GLU A 34 9.68 -27.97 -3.19
C GLU A 34 8.54 -27.07 -2.70
N LEU A 35 8.84 -25.78 -2.56
CA LEU A 35 7.86 -24.70 -2.48
C LEU A 35 7.99 -23.84 -3.72
N VAL A 36 6.85 -23.51 -4.31
CA VAL A 36 6.74 -22.61 -5.45
C VAL A 36 6.05 -21.33 -4.99
N ILE A 37 6.71 -20.19 -5.22
CA ILE A 37 6.17 -18.86 -4.94
C ILE A 37 5.99 -18.14 -6.27
N ASP A 38 4.73 -17.87 -6.61
CA ASP A 38 4.35 -17.10 -7.79
C ASP A 38 3.98 -15.69 -7.39
N PHE A 39 4.84 -14.73 -7.73
CA PHE A 39 4.56 -13.31 -7.58
C PHE A 39 3.73 -12.84 -8.77
N ALA A 40 2.54 -12.30 -8.49
CA ALA A 40 1.58 -11.95 -9.50
C ALA A 40 1.06 -10.52 -9.34
N GLN A 41 0.52 -10.01 -10.44
CA GLN A 41 -0.16 -8.73 -10.51
C GLN A 41 -1.61 -8.94 -10.93
N MET A 42 -2.52 -8.32 -10.19
CA MET A 42 -3.92 -8.17 -10.57
C MET A 42 -4.24 -6.68 -10.57
N LEU A 43 -4.61 -6.16 -11.73
CA LEU A 43 -4.98 -4.77 -11.92
C LEU A 43 -6.51 -4.62 -11.91
N PRO A 44 -7.05 -3.51 -11.40
CA PRO A 44 -8.47 -3.22 -11.49
C PRO A 44 -8.95 -3.27 -12.95
N GLY A 45 -10.10 -3.90 -13.19
CA GLY A 45 -10.68 -4.04 -14.53
C GLY A 45 -10.06 -5.13 -15.40
N MET A 46 -9.00 -5.83 -14.94
CA MET A 46 -8.49 -7.01 -15.63
C MET A 46 -9.06 -8.29 -15.01
N PRO A 47 -9.68 -9.19 -15.81
CA PRO A 47 -10.33 -10.39 -15.30
C PRO A 47 -9.34 -11.50 -14.90
N LYS A 48 -8.05 -11.31 -15.18
CA LYS A 48 -7.01 -12.33 -14.95
C LYS A 48 -5.79 -11.69 -14.33
N ALA A 49 -5.22 -12.39 -13.35
CA ALA A 49 -3.90 -12.06 -12.85
C ALA A 49 -2.81 -12.53 -13.81
N LYS A 50 -1.69 -11.81 -13.82
CA LYS A 50 -0.48 -12.19 -14.55
C LYS A 50 0.64 -12.54 -13.55
N VAL A 51 1.20 -13.74 -13.66
CA VAL A 51 2.43 -14.11 -12.93
C VAL A 51 3.60 -13.36 -13.58
N GLN A 52 4.37 -12.66 -12.75
CA GLN A 52 5.51 -11.86 -13.20
C GLN A 52 6.84 -12.50 -12.83
N ALA A 53 6.89 -13.23 -11.71
CA ALA A 53 8.07 -14.00 -11.32
C ALA A 53 7.64 -15.28 -10.60
N ARG A 54 8.41 -16.35 -10.80
CA ARG A 54 8.26 -17.63 -10.11
C ARG A 54 9.59 -17.99 -9.46
N VAL A 55 9.54 -18.32 -8.18
CA VAL A 55 10.71 -18.76 -7.41
C VAL A 55 10.44 -20.15 -6.84
N LEU A 56 11.36 -21.08 -7.05
CA LEU A 56 11.33 -22.43 -6.49
C LEU A 56 12.35 -22.52 -5.35
N LEU A 57 11.93 -23.09 -4.23
CA LEU A 57 12.75 -23.23 -3.04
C LEU A 57 12.61 -24.63 -2.46
N THR A 58 13.68 -25.15 -1.87
CA THR A 58 13.54 -26.28 -0.93
C THR A 58 12.81 -25.83 0.34
N PRO A 59 12.16 -26.74 1.09
CA PRO A 59 11.56 -26.42 2.39
C PRO A 59 12.51 -25.73 3.37
N ALA A 60 13.79 -26.13 3.39
CA ALA A 60 14.81 -25.51 4.23
C ALA A 60 15.05 -24.04 3.83
N ASN A 61 15.23 -23.77 2.54
CA ASN A 61 15.48 -22.41 2.04
C ASN A 61 14.24 -21.51 2.24
N ALA A 62 13.03 -22.04 2.07
CA ALA A 62 11.81 -21.30 2.34
C ALA A 62 11.67 -20.91 3.81
N LYS A 63 12.05 -21.80 4.74
CA LYS A 63 12.07 -21.49 6.19
C LYS A 63 13.07 -20.39 6.51
N MET A 64 14.26 -20.43 5.91
CA MET A 64 15.27 -19.38 6.06
C MET A 64 14.77 -18.03 5.51
N LEU A 65 14.12 -18.05 4.34
CA LEU A 65 13.52 -16.86 3.74
C LEU A 65 12.46 -16.24 4.67
N LEU A 66 11.55 -17.04 5.23
CA LEU A 66 10.52 -16.55 6.16
C LEU A 66 11.14 -15.84 7.37
N GLN A 67 12.17 -16.44 7.98
CA GLN A 67 12.86 -15.86 9.13
C GLN A 67 13.54 -14.53 8.77
N ALA A 68 14.30 -14.52 7.67
CA ALA A 68 14.99 -13.31 7.20
C ALA A 68 13.99 -12.19 6.83
N LEU A 69 12.89 -12.53 6.15
CA LEU A 69 11.85 -11.59 5.77
C LEU A 69 11.16 -10.99 7.00
N GLY A 70 10.76 -11.82 7.95
CA GLY A 70 10.13 -11.36 9.20
C GLY A 70 11.03 -10.42 10.01
N GLN A 71 12.34 -10.73 10.10
CA GLN A 71 13.31 -9.85 10.77
C GLN A 71 13.45 -8.50 10.07
N ASN A 72 13.47 -8.48 8.72
CA ASN A 72 13.57 -7.26 7.94
C ASN A 72 12.30 -6.41 8.03
N ILE A 73 11.11 -7.03 8.00
CA ILE A 73 9.84 -6.32 8.22
C ILE A 73 9.82 -5.69 9.62
N ALA A 74 10.18 -6.44 10.66
CA ALA A 74 10.23 -5.90 12.01
C ALA A 74 11.23 -4.74 12.14
N LYS A 75 12.36 -4.82 11.43
CA LYS A 75 13.35 -3.72 11.37
C LYS A 75 12.78 -2.50 10.66
N TYR A 76 12.05 -2.70 9.56
CA TYR A 76 11.35 -1.63 8.86
C TYR A 76 10.34 -0.95 9.77
N GLU A 77 9.46 -1.71 10.43
CA GLU A 77 8.41 -1.16 11.28
C GLU A 77 8.94 -0.40 12.50
N ARG A 78 10.05 -0.86 13.10
CA ARG A 78 10.73 -0.11 14.18
C ARG A 78 11.24 1.25 13.71
N ARG A 79 11.56 1.40 12.43
CA ARG A 79 12.12 2.64 11.85
C ARG A 79 11.05 3.55 11.26
N PHE A 80 10.01 2.99 10.66
CA PHE A 80 9.03 3.73 9.86
C PHE A 80 7.59 3.66 10.40
N GLY A 81 7.36 2.92 11.49
CA GLY A 81 6.02 2.67 12.03
C GLY A 81 5.40 1.37 11.53
N LYS A 82 4.35 0.91 12.20
CA LYS A 82 3.68 -0.37 11.90
C LYS A 82 2.99 -0.31 10.54
N ILE A 83 3.15 -1.36 9.75
CA ILE A 83 2.45 -1.52 8.47
C ILE A 83 0.95 -1.69 8.78
N GLY A 84 0.12 -0.82 8.21
CA GLY A 84 -1.33 -0.83 8.42
C GLY A 84 -1.83 -0.11 9.68
N ALA A 85 -0.95 0.46 10.52
CA ALA A 85 -1.37 1.34 11.61
C ALA A 85 -1.55 2.78 11.11
N GLN A 86 -2.60 3.02 10.34
CA GLN A 86 -3.20 4.35 10.28
C GLN A 86 -3.79 4.66 11.67
N GLN A 87 -3.03 5.34 12.53
CA GLN A 87 -3.63 6.25 13.49
C GLN A 87 -4.02 7.51 12.71
N GLY A 88 -5.33 7.70 12.50
CA GLY A 88 -5.95 9.02 12.31
C GLY A 88 -5.64 9.79 11.03
N SER A 89 -6.21 9.37 9.91
CA SER A 89 -6.93 10.33 9.06
C SER A 89 -8.13 9.60 8.47
N GLY A 90 -9.31 9.92 8.99
CA GLY A 90 -10.56 9.48 8.40
C GLY A 90 -10.62 10.03 6.98
N PHE A 91 -10.34 9.19 6.00
CA PHE A 91 -10.85 9.43 4.66
C PHE A 91 -12.36 9.17 4.75
N ASP A 92 -13.11 10.22 5.06
CA ASP A 92 -14.53 10.22 4.81
C ASP A 92 -14.70 10.39 3.28
N PRO A 93 -15.19 9.39 2.53
CA PRO A 93 -15.39 9.51 1.09
C PRO A 93 -16.37 10.63 0.71
N LYS A 94 -17.09 11.21 1.69
CA LYS A 94 -17.99 12.35 1.50
C LYS A 94 -17.44 13.67 2.00
N SER A 95 -16.29 13.74 2.67
CA SER A 95 -15.75 15.00 3.18
C SER A 95 -14.23 15.03 3.30
N GLY A 96 -13.62 16.19 3.05
CA GLY A 96 -12.16 16.36 3.20
C GLY A 96 -11.70 17.82 3.20
N ILE A 97 -10.47 18.05 3.67
CA ILE A 97 -9.80 19.36 3.64
C ILE A 97 -8.66 19.32 2.64
N LEU A 98 -8.68 20.22 1.66
CA LEU A 98 -7.59 20.43 0.70
C LEU A 98 -7.23 21.91 0.65
N GLY A 99 -5.97 22.26 0.92
CA GLY A 99 -5.49 23.63 0.83
C GLY A 99 -6.19 24.64 1.75
N GLY A 100 -6.72 24.18 2.90
CA GLY A 100 -7.49 25.01 3.83
C GLY A 100 -8.98 25.15 3.49
N MET A 101 -9.44 24.59 2.37
CA MET A 101 -10.86 24.56 2.00
C MET A 101 -11.46 23.19 2.34
N GLN A 102 -12.57 23.20 3.08
CA GLN A 102 -13.36 22.00 3.43
C GLN A 102 -14.38 21.73 2.32
N TRP A 103 -14.43 20.51 1.79
CA TRP A 103 -15.44 20.06 0.83
C TRP A 103 -16.29 18.93 1.41
N THR A 104 -17.56 18.86 0.99
CA THR A 104 -18.51 17.78 1.32
C THR A 104 -19.33 17.40 0.07
N VAL A 105 -19.51 16.11 -0.22
CA VAL A 105 -20.32 15.62 -1.36
C VAL A 105 -21.73 15.25 -0.86
N GLY A 106 -22.72 16.04 -1.27
CA GLY A 106 -24.14 15.88 -0.95
C GLY A 106 -24.70 17.07 -0.18
N GLY A 107 -24.96 18.17 -0.88
CA GLY A 107 -25.86 19.22 -0.42
C GLY A 107 -27.13 19.13 -1.25
N ASP A 108 -28.23 18.73 -0.62
CA ASP A 108 -29.55 18.72 -1.21
C ASP A 108 -29.97 20.16 -1.52
N GLU A 109 -29.87 20.59 -2.78
CA GLU A 109 -30.65 21.74 -3.28
C GLU A 109 -32.01 21.21 -3.76
N SER A 110 -32.84 20.83 -2.78
CA SER A 110 -34.28 20.84 -2.97
C SER A 110 -34.69 22.30 -3.16
N GLY A 111 -35.13 22.62 -4.38
CA GLY A 111 -35.53 23.96 -4.76
C GLY A 111 -36.61 24.54 -3.85
N ASP A 112 -36.54 25.86 -3.65
CA ASP A 112 -37.71 26.66 -3.41
C ASP A 112 -37.57 27.95 -4.21
N GLU A 113 -38.38 28.05 -5.26
CA GLU A 113 -38.66 29.27 -5.98
C GLU A 113 -39.50 30.17 -5.07
N THR A 114 -38.95 31.28 -4.57
CA THR A 114 -39.78 32.44 -4.20
C THR A 114 -39.10 33.72 -4.66
N GLU A 115 -39.65 34.28 -5.74
CA GLU A 115 -39.45 35.66 -6.19
C GLU A 115 -40.11 36.68 -5.21
N PRO A 116 -39.88 37.99 -5.38
CA PRO A 116 -39.41 38.89 -4.33
C PRO A 116 -40.52 39.70 -3.64
N ASP A 117 -40.22 40.26 -2.47
CA ASP A 117 -40.94 41.44 -1.96
C ASP A 117 -39.94 42.48 -1.43
N ALA A 118 -39.88 43.60 -2.15
CA ALA A 118 -39.12 44.78 -1.80
C ALA A 118 -40.13 45.92 -1.61
N THR A 119 -40.11 46.56 -0.44
CA THR A 119 -40.64 47.91 -0.06
C THR A 119 -40.95 47.82 1.45
N ALA A 120 -40.49 48.62 2.41
CA ALA A 120 -39.91 49.98 2.52
C ALA A 120 -39.48 50.17 4.02
N PRO A 121 -39.17 51.37 4.55
CA PRO A 121 -38.62 52.60 3.94
C PRO A 121 -37.46 53.25 4.77
N ASP A 122 -36.96 54.36 4.21
CA ASP A 122 -36.33 55.54 4.84
C ASP A 122 -34.93 55.45 5.49
N LYS A 123 -33.95 56.15 4.89
CA LYS A 123 -33.60 57.52 5.32
C LYS A 123 -32.51 58.20 4.46
N GLU A 124 -32.81 59.47 4.17
CA GLU A 124 -31.91 60.64 4.01
C GLU A 124 -30.92 60.68 2.84
N THR A 125 -31.08 61.67 1.96
CA THR A 125 -30.15 62.82 1.88
C THR A 125 -30.78 63.97 1.05
N SER A 126 -30.63 65.18 1.60
CA SER A 126 -30.61 66.54 1.02
C SER A 126 -31.42 66.91 -0.23
#